data_AF-A0A938SZM0-F1
#
_entry.id   AF-A0A938SZM0-F1
#
_cell.length_a   1.000
_cell.length_b   1.000
_cell.length_c   1.000
_cell.angle_alpha   90.00
_cell.angle_beta   90.00
_cell.angle_gamma   90.00
#
_symmetry.space_group_name_H-M   'P 1'
#
loop_
_entity.id
_entity.type
_entity.pdbx_description
1 polymer ?
#
loop_
_entity_poly.entity_id
_entity_poly.type
_entity_poly.pdbx_seq_one_letter_code
_entity_poly.pdbx_strand_id
1 'polypeptide(L)'
;YQIKLDSKEIPVDEAHLLSRMERFILHVQEHRRQVLIGAVAVLAVIAAVLAVVWYDHRQAEQALELHHRATTLYIDRPLDNVAKADENLKQAIVLYRQAAEQYPRSPTAPLSLYYLGNALVQANDLPGAIAIYKKYAMTYGANKILLGMVYQRLGYAHLLNGDREQAVKAFSSVLDVPGAFNKDQMLFELGKLEEVQSRPEGALARYQDLNKNYPNSPLTSEAAVRIKALEVKKTPESGASTTMPPAPAEPAK
;
A
#
# COMPACT_ATOMS: atom_id res chain seq x y z
N TYR A 1 -8.51 59.35 -9.71
CA TYR A 1 -8.35 58.11 -10.49
C TYR A 1 -9.66 57.33 -10.47
N GLN A 2 -10.47 57.43 -11.52
CA GLN A 2 -11.64 56.56 -11.73
C GLN A 2 -11.27 55.59 -12.85
N ILE A 3 -11.14 54.31 -12.52
CA ILE A 3 -10.93 53.24 -13.49
C ILE A 3 -12.30 53.00 -14.14
N LYS A 4 -12.46 53.41 -15.40
CA LYS A 4 -13.58 52.97 -16.23
C LYS A 4 -13.35 51.50 -16.58
N LEU A 5 -14.20 50.61 -16.09
CA LEU A 5 -14.31 49.25 -16.61
C LEU A 5 -15.11 49.31 -17.91
N ASP A 6 -14.48 49.00 -19.03
CA ASP A 6 -15.19 48.70 -20.28
C ASP A 6 -15.95 47.39 -20.10
N SER A 7 -17.26 47.48 -19.85
CA SER A 7 -18.18 46.34 -19.96
C SER A 7 -18.37 46.05 -21.44
N LYS A 8 -17.57 45.12 -21.97
CA LYS A 8 -17.76 44.55 -23.30
C LYS A 8 -19.01 43.67 -23.30
N GLU A 9 -20.17 44.28 -23.52
CA GLU A 9 -21.41 43.56 -23.80
C GLU A 9 -21.23 42.85 -25.14
N ILE A 10 -21.16 41.51 -25.09
CA ILE A 10 -21.19 40.67 -26.29
C ILE A 10 -22.65 40.64 -26.74
N PRO A 11 -23.03 41.23 -27.90
CA PRO A 11 -24.41 41.16 -28.36
C PRO A 11 -24.72 39.71 -28.69
N VAL A 12 -25.62 39.10 -27.92
CA VAL A 12 -26.17 37.80 -28.24
C VAL A 12 -27.09 38.00 -29.44
N ASP A 13 -26.69 37.51 -30.61
CA ASP A 13 -27.44 37.64 -31.86
C ASP A 13 -28.71 36.77 -31.82
N GLU A 14 -29.80 37.36 -31.30
CA GLU A 14 -31.11 36.72 -31.12
C GLU A 14 -31.67 36.18 -32.45
N ALA A 15 -31.43 36.86 -33.57
CA ALA A 15 -31.91 36.44 -34.88
C ALA A 15 -31.23 35.13 -35.35
N HIS A 16 -29.94 34.96 -35.04
CA HIS A 16 -29.21 33.73 -35.34
C HIS A 16 -29.66 32.57 -34.44
N LEU A 17 -30.01 32.85 -33.17
CA LEU A 17 -30.58 31.85 -32.27
C LEU A 17 -31.95 31.37 -32.75
N LEU A 18 -32.83 32.30 -33.17
CA LEU A 18 -34.14 31.98 -33.73
C LEU A 18 -34.01 31.15 -35.02
N SER A 19 -33.11 31.53 -35.93
CA SER A 19 -32.83 30.77 -37.16
C SER A 19 -32.27 29.35 -36.89
N ARG A 20 -31.48 29.17 -35.83
CA ARG A 20 -31.00 27.84 -35.40
C ARG A 20 -32.14 27.00 -34.81
N MET A 21 -33.04 27.62 -34.05
CA MET A 21 -34.22 26.97 -33.47
C MET A 21 -35.23 26.52 -34.54
N GLU A 22 -35.52 27.38 -35.51
CA GLU A 22 -36.42 27.04 -36.63
C GLU A 22 -35.89 25.87 -37.45
N ARG A 23 -34.60 25.90 -37.80
CA ARG A 23 -33.93 24.79 -38.50
C ARG A 23 -33.93 23.51 -37.67
N PHE A 24 -33.75 23.60 -36.36
CA PHE A 24 -33.82 22.46 -35.45
C PHE A 24 -35.23 21.86 -35.38
N ILE A 25 -36.27 22.68 -35.28
CA ILE A 25 -37.67 22.23 -35.24
C ILE A 25 -38.05 21.53 -36.56
N LEU A 26 -37.69 22.12 -37.70
CA LEU A 26 -37.93 21.52 -39.01
C LEU A 26 -37.19 20.18 -39.15
N HIS A 27 -35.93 20.12 -38.71
CA HIS A 27 -35.14 18.88 -38.73
C HIS A 27 -35.72 17.78 -37.82
N VAL A 28 -36.19 18.14 -36.62
CA VAL A 28 -36.86 17.20 -35.69
C VAL A 28 -38.20 16.72 -36.25
N GLN A 29 -38.95 17.57 -36.95
CA GLN A 29 -40.20 17.18 -37.59
C GLN A 29 -39.98 16.22 -38.77
N GLU A 30 -38.99 16.52 -39.62
CA GLU A 30 -38.61 15.69 -40.77
C GLU A 30 -38.04 14.33 -40.35
N HIS A 31 -37.27 14.28 -39.25
CA HIS A 31 -36.58 13.09 -38.75
C HIS A 31 -37.13 12.55 -37.43
N ARG A 32 -38.41 12.82 -37.11
CA ARG A 32 -39.04 12.50 -35.80
C ARG A 32 -38.76 11.07 -35.32
N ARG A 33 -38.83 10.08 -36.21
CA ARG A 33 -38.56 8.67 -35.88
C ARG A 33 -37.11 8.45 -35.43
N GLN A 34 -36.13 9.05 -36.12
CA GLN A 34 -34.72 8.92 -35.78
C GLN A 34 -34.39 9.67 -34.49
N VAL A 35 -34.97 10.86 -34.28
CA VAL A 35 -34.83 11.61 -33.02
C VAL A 35 -35.40 10.82 -31.84
N LEU A 36 -36.58 10.19 -32.00
CA LEU A 36 -37.15 9.33 -30.97
C LEU A 36 -36.30 8.10 -30.70
N ILE A 37 -35.79 7.43 -31.74
CA ILE A 37 -34.86 6.29 -31.58
C ILE A 37 -33.60 6.73 -30.82
N GLY A 38 -33.03 7.88 -31.19
CA GLY A 38 -31.87 8.45 -30.50
C GLY A 38 -32.17 8.77 -29.04
N ALA A 39 -33.31 9.41 -28.75
CA ALA A 39 -33.73 9.73 -27.39
C ALA A 39 -33.94 8.47 -26.53
N VAL A 40 -34.60 7.44 -27.07
CA VAL A 40 -34.77 6.14 -26.39
C VAL A 40 -33.43 5.47 -26.16
N ALA A 41 -32.51 5.51 -27.14
CA ALA A 41 -31.16 4.96 -26.98
C ALA A 41 -30.39 5.68 -25.85
N VAL A 42 -30.48 7.02 -25.78
CA VAL A 42 -29.86 7.80 -24.69
C VAL A 42 -30.47 7.44 -23.33
N LEU A 43 -31.81 7.34 -23.23
CA LEU A 43 -32.48 6.94 -21.99
C LEU A 43 -32.08 5.52 -21.56
N ALA A 44 -31.95 4.59 -22.50
CA ALA A 44 -31.49 3.23 -22.22
C ALA A 44 -30.06 3.22 -21.66
N VAL A 45 -29.16 4.04 -22.22
CA VAL A 45 -27.80 4.20 -21.70
C VAL A 45 -27.80 4.80 -20.29
N ILE A 46 -28.60 5.84 -20.04
CA ILE A 46 -28.72 6.46 -18.70
C ILE A 46 -29.24 5.42 -17.68
N ALA A 47 -30.29 4.68 -18.03
CA ALA A 47 -30.85 3.64 -17.17
C ALA A 47 -29.82 2.55 -16.86
N ALA A 48 -29.02 2.13 -17.85
CA ALA A 48 -27.93 1.18 -17.66
C ALA A 48 -26.85 1.71 -16.70
N VAL A 49 -26.44 2.99 -16.85
CA VAL A 49 -25.47 3.62 -15.94
C VAL A 49 -26.02 3.69 -14.52
N LEU A 50 -27.27 4.13 -14.33
CA LEU A 50 -27.91 4.17 -13.01
C LEU A 50 -28.02 2.78 -12.37
N ALA A 51 -28.37 1.76 -13.16
CA ALA A 51 -28.42 0.38 -12.68
C ALA A 51 -27.05 -0.11 -12.20
N VAL A 52 -25.97 0.18 -12.95
CA VAL A 52 -24.59 -0.16 -12.55
C VAL A 52 -24.19 0.59 -11.29
N VAL A 53 -24.43 1.90 -11.21
CA VAL A 53 -24.10 2.70 -10.01
C VAL A 53 -24.85 2.20 -8.78
N TRP A 54 -26.14 1.90 -8.92
CA TRP A 54 -26.95 1.34 -7.83
C TRP A 54 -26.43 -0.05 -7.41
N TYR A 55 -26.09 -0.90 -8.37
CA TYR A 55 -25.54 -2.22 -8.10
C TYR A 55 -24.19 -2.14 -7.37
N ASP A 56 -23.27 -1.30 -7.86
CA ASP A 56 -21.95 -1.09 -7.24
C ASP A 56 -22.08 -0.51 -5.82
N HIS A 57 -23.00 0.43 -5.61
CA HIS A 57 -23.27 0.98 -4.28
C HIS A 57 -23.79 -0.10 -3.32
N ARG A 58 -24.76 -0.92 -3.75
CA ARG A 58 -25.28 -2.03 -2.94
C ARG A 58 -24.21 -3.06 -2.61
N GLN A 59 -23.36 -3.40 -3.58
CA GLN A 59 -22.24 -4.32 -3.37
C GLN A 59 -21.20 -3.74 -2.39
N ALA A 60 -20.96 -2.42 -2.44
CA ALA A 60 -20.05 -1.75 -1.52
C ALA A 60 -20.56 -1.80 -0.06
N GLU A 61 -21.85 -1.55 0.17
CA GLU A 61 -22.47 -1.66 1.50
C GLU A 61 -22.37 -3.08 2.06
N GLN A 62 -22.70 -4.10 1.26
CA GLN A 62 -22.61 -5.51 1.69
C GLN A 62 -21.17 -5.94 2.01
N ALA A 63 -20.20 -5.52 1.20
CA ALA A 63 -18.79 -5.77 1.47
C ALA A 63 -18.33 -5.08 2.77
N LEU A 64 -18.79 -3.85 3.01
CA LEU A 64 -18.46 -3.07 4.19
C LEU A 64 -19.03 -3.68 5.47
N GLU A 65 -20.27 -4.17 5.44
CA GLU A 65 -20.89 -4.86 6.58
C GLU A 65 -20.09 -6.12 6.97
N LEU A 66 -19.76 -6.97 6.00
CA LEU A 66 -18.95 -8.17 6.23
C LEU A 66 -17.57 -7.82 6.80
N HIS A 67 -16.93 -6.79 6.24
CA HIS A 67 -15.64 -6.30 6.70
C HIS A 67 -15.71 -5.79 8.14
N HIS A 68 -16.72 -5.02 8.51
CA HIS A 68 -16.88 -4.51 9.87
C HIS A 68 -17.09 -5.64 10.86
N ARG A 69 -17.98 -6.59 10.56
CA ARG A 69 -18.21 -7.76 11.42
C ARG A 69 -16.95 -8.59 11.60
N ALA A 70 -16.19 -8.82 10.53
CA ALA A 70 -14.90 -9.49 10.59
C ALA A 70 -13.91 -8.74 11.50
N THR A 71 -13.88 -7.41 11.39
CA THR A 71 -12.98 -6.55 12.14
C THR A 71 -13.29 -6.52 13.63
N THR A 72 -14.57 -6.45 14.00
CA THR A 72 -15.00 -6.61 15.40
C THR A 72 -14.54 -7.96 15.96
N LEU A 73 -14.77 -9.05 15.24
CA LEU A 73 -14.33 -10.39 15.67
C LEU A 73 -12.81 -10.53 15.74
N TYR A 74 -12.06 -9.78 14.95
CA TYR A 74 -10.60 -9.84 14.91
C TYR A 74 -9.92 -8.99 16.00
N ILE A 75 -10.39 -7.76 16.20
CA ILE A 75 -9.81 -6.79 17.13
C ILE A 75 -10.31 -7.04 18.55
N ASP A 76 -11.61 -7.29 18.75
CA ASP A 76 -12.23 -7.43 20.07
C ASP A 76 -12.17 -8.88 20.58
N ARG A 77 -11.08 -9.60 20.29
CA ARG A 77 -10.91 -10.98 20.77
C ARG A 77 -10.65 -10.99 22.27
N PRO A 78 -11.34 -11.86 23.03
CA PRO A 78 -11.15 -11.96 24.47
C PRO A 78 -9.73 -12.45 24.79
N LEU A 79 -9.06 -11.78 25.73
CA LEU A 79 -7.69 -12.13 26.14
C LEU A 79 -7.66 -13.23 27.20
N ASP A 80 -8.76 -13.40 27.93
CA ASP A 80 -8.95 -14.36 29.02
C ASP A 80 -9.51 -15.70 28.56
N ASN A 81 -10.08 -15.77 27.35
CA ASN A 81 -10.68 -16.97 26.78
C ASN A 81 -10.09 -17.33 25.42
N VAL A 82 -9.06 -18.18 25.44
CA VAL A 82 -8.32 -18.62 24.24
C VAL A 82 -9.22 -19.32 23.22
N ALA A 83 -10.10 -20.24 23.68
CA ALA A 83 -10.98 -20.97 22.76
C ALA A 83 -11.93 -20.02 22.01
N LYS A 84 -12.47 -19.01 22.70
CA LYS A 84 -13.32 -18.00 22.08
C LYS A 84 -12.54 -17.06 21.17
N ALA A 85 -11.32 -16.68 21.55
CA ALA A 85 -10.43 -15.90 20.71
C ALA A 85 -10.11 -16.63 19.38
N ASP A 86 -9.85 -17.93 19.45
CA ASP A 86 -9.58 -18.76 18.27
C ASP A 86 -10.83 -18.93 17.39
N GLU A 87 -12.00 -19.13 18.00
CA GLU A 87 -13.27 -19.18 17.28
C GLU A 87 -13.54 -17.87 16.54
N ASN A 88 -13.39 -16.73 17.23
CA ASN A 88 -13.58 -15.41 16.66
C ASN A 88 -12.59 -15.13 15.53
N LEU A 89 -11.32 -15.52 15.66
CA LEU A 89 -10.31 -15.38 14.61
C LEU A 89 -10.71 -16.17 13.35
N LYS A 90 -11.17 -17.43 13.51
CA LYS A 90 -11.63 -18.26 12.38
C LYS A 90 -12.84 -17.63 11.69
N GLN A 91 -13.80 -17.11 12.46
CA GLN A 91 -14.96 -16.43 11.89
C GLN A 91 -14.56 -15.14 11.15
N ALA A 92 -13.64 -14.34 11.69
CA ALA A 92 -13.11 -13.15 11.03
C ALA A 92 -12.47 -13.48 9.67
N ILE A 93 -11.66 -14.55 9.60
CA ILE A 93 -11.05 -15.03 8.35
C ILE A 93 -12.11 -15.37 7.30
N VAL A 94 -13.20 -16.05 7.69
CA VAL A 94 -14.30 -16.38 6.77
C VAL A 94 -14.98 -15.11 6.25
N LEU A 95 -15.31 -14.17 7.14
CA LEU A 95 -16.02 -12.95 6.75
C LEU A 95 -15.15 -12.01 5.90
N TYR A 96 -13.87 -11.84 6.21
CA TYR A 96 -12.97 -11.07 5.35
C TYR A 96 -12.83 -11.69 3.96
N ARG A 97 -12.77 -13.03 3.87
CA ARG A 97 -12.75 -13.73 2.59
C ARG A 97 -14.03 -13.48 1.80
N GLN A 98 -15.20 -13.57 2.43
CA GLN A 98 -16.48 -13.28 1.77
C GLN A 98 -16.51 -11.83 1.26
N ALA A 99 -16.12 -10.85 2.08
CA ALA A 99 -16.07 -9.45 1.68
C ALA A 99 -15.18 -9.22 0.45
N ALA A 100 -14.03 -9.89 0.38
CA ALA A 100 -13.10 -9.75 -0.74
C ALA A 100 -13.49 -10.55 -2.00
N GLU A 101 -14.00 -11.77 -1.85
CA GLU A 101 -14.24 -12.68 -2.98
C GLU A 101 -15.64 -12.54 -3.59
N GLN A 102 -16.66 -12.20 -2.80
CA GLN A 102 -18.01 -11.98 -3.31
C GLN A 102 -18.18 -10.58 -3.90
N TYR A 103 -17.43 -9.60 -3.39
CA TYR A 103 -17.55 -8.19 -3.78
C TYR A 103 -16.22 -7.61 -4.31
N PRO A 104 -15.53 -8.24 -5.28
CA PRO A 104 -14.16 -7.87 -5.66
C PRO A 104 -14.03 -6.47 -6.29
N ARG A 105 -15.13 -5.90 -6.80
CA ARG A 105 -15.17 -4.53 -7.34
C ARG A 105 -15.44 -3.46 -6.28
N SER A 106 -15.80 -3.86 -5.06
CA SER A 106 -16.05 -2.90 -3.98
C SER A 106 -14.74 -2.22 -3.54
N PRO A 107 -14.80 -0.95 -3.09
CA PRO A 107 -13.67 -0.28 -2.46
C PRO A 107 -13.14 -1.01 -1.21
N THR A 108 -13.99 -1.81 -0.55
CA THR A 108 -13.68 -2.56 0.68
C THR A 108 -12.92 -3.86 0.42
N ALA A 109 -13.00 -4.43 -0.78
CA ALA A 109 -12.31 -5.67 -1.13
C ALA A 109 -10.79 -5.65 -0.91
N PRO A 110 -10.02 -4.63 -1.37
CA PRO A 110 -8.59 -4.55 -1.07
C PRO A 110 -8.31 -4.51 0.43
N LEU A 111 -9.08 -3.72 1.19
CA LEU A 111 -8.93 -3.63 2.63
C LEU A 111 -9.19 -4.99 3.30
N SER A 112 -10.23 -5.70 2.86
CA SER A 112 -10.57 -7.03 3.38
C SER A 112 -9.50 -8.08 3.06
N LEU A 113 -8.86 -8.04 1.89
CA LEU A 113 -7.71 -8.91 1.61
C LEU A 113 -6.51 -8.61 2.49
N TYR A 114 -6.22 -7.32 2.75
CA TYR A 114 -5.13 -6.94 3.65
C TYR A 114 -5.35 -7.51 5.06
N TYR A 115 -6.54 -7.34 5.62
CA TYR A 115 -6.87 -7.89 6.95
C TYR A 115 -7.00 -9.41 6.97
N LEU A 116 -7.51 -10.03 5.89
CA LEU A 116 -7.52 -11.48 5.74
C LEU A 116 -6.10 -12.05 5.86
N GLY A 117 -5.13 -11.46 5.15
CA GLY A 117 -3.73 -11.85 5.26
C GLY A 117 -3.20 -11.72 6.69
N ASN A 118 -3.52 -10.61 7.38
CA ASN A 118 -3.09 -10.40 8.76
C ASN A 118 -3.69 -11.44 9.72
N ALA A 119 -4.98 -11.73 9.56
CA ALA A 119 -5.67 -12.72 10.37
C ALA A 119 -5.11 -14.14 10.14
N LEU A 120 -4.75 -14.47 8.90
CA LEU A 120 -4.09 -15.75 8.58
C LEU A 120 -2.70 -15.86 9.22
N VAL A 121 -1.90 -14.79 9.23
CA VAL A 121 -0.61 -14.76 9.97
C VAL A 121 -0.85 -15.04 11.45
N GLN A 122 -1.86 -14.41 12.06
CA GLN A 122 -2.19 -14.64 13.47
C GLN A 122 -2.72 -16.05 13.75
N ALA A 123 -3.37 -16.68 12.78
CA ALA A 123 -3.78 -18.08 12.84
C ALA A 123 -2.62 -19.06 12.56
N ASN A 124 -1.39 -18.55 12.38
CA ASN A 124 -0.20 -19.29 11.99
C ASN A 124 -0.31 -19.99 10.61
N ASP A 125 -1.28 -19.59 9.78
CA ASP A 125 -1.38 -20.01 8.38
C ASP A 125 -0.55 -19.07 7.49
N LEU A 126 0.78 -19.22 7.59
CA LEU A 126 1.73 -18.41 6.85
C LEU A 126 1.63 -18.63 5.33
N PRO A 127 1.50 -19.87 4.80
CA PRO A 127 1.31 -20.08 3.36
C PRO A 127 0.03 -19.41 2.84
N GLY A 128 -1.07 -19.51 3.58
CA GLY A 128 -2.33 -18.85 3.25
C GLY A 128 -2.17 -17.33 3.24
N ALA A 129 -1.54 -16.75 4.26
CA ALA A 129 -1.28 -15.31 4.33
C ALA A 129 -0.45 -14.80 3.13
N ILE A 130 0.65 -15.50 2.81
CA ILE A 130 1.51 -15.19 1.66
C ILE A 130 0.70 -15.19 0.36
N ALA A 131 -0.15 -16.20 0.15
CA ALA A 131 -1.01 -16.28 -1.03
C ALA A 131 -1.98 -15.09 -1.12
N ILE A 132 -2.57 -14.69 0.00
CA ILE A 132 -3.51 -13.55 0.05
C ILE A 132 -2.80 -12.21 -0.24
N TYR A 133 -1.61 -11.96 0.33
CA TYR A 133 -0.88 -10.72 0.03
C TYR A 133 -0.41 -10.68 -1.42
N LYS A 134 0.02 -11.80 -2.00
CA LYS A 134 0.35 -11.89 -3.43
C LYS A 134 -0.86 -11.61 -4.30
N LYS A 135 -2.02 -12.18 -3.97
CA LYS A 135 -3.30 -11.89 -4.63
C LYS A 135 -3.64 -10.40 -4.55
N TYR A 136 -3.47 -9.77 -3.39
CA TYR A 136 -3.63 -8.32 -3.27
C TYR A 136 -2.73 -7.58 -4.25
N ALA A 137 -1.42 -7.87 -4.25
CA ALA A 137 -0.46 -7.15 -5.10
C ALA A 137 -0.78 -7.29 -6.59
N MET A 138 -1.26 -8.47 -7.02
CA MET A 138 -1.67 -8.75 -8.39
C MET A 138 -2.99 -8.05 -8.77
N THR A 139 -4.01 -8.09 -7.90
CA THR A 139 -5.36 -7.61 -8.23
C THR A 139 -5.54 -6.11 -7.95
N TYR A 140 -4.93 -5.60 -6.89
CA TYR A 140 -5.10 -4.24 -6.39
C TYR A 140 -3.80 -3.44 -6.36
N GLY A 141 -2.76 -3.87 -7.10
CA GLY A 141 -1.46 -3.18 -7.16
C GLY A 141 -1.50 -1.75 -7.70
N ALA A 142 -2.59 -1.34 -8.34
CA ALA A 142 -2.83 0.07 -8.71
C ALA A 142 -3.11 0.95 -7.48
N ASN A 143 -3.72 0.39 -6.42
CA ASN A 143 -3.96 1.09 -5.17
C ASN A 143 -2.66 1.15 -4.34
N LYS A 144 -1.90 2.22 -4.55
CA LYS A 144 -0.60 2.45 -3.89
C LYS A 144 -0.71 2.74 -2.40
N ILE A 145 -1.89 3.17 -1.92
CA ILE A 145 -2.11 3.59 -0.53
C ILE A 145 -1.81 2.44 0.44
N LEU A 146 -2.31 1.23 0.16
CA LEU A 146 -2.06 0.06 1.00
C LEU A 146 -0.92 -0.84 0.50
N LEU A 147 -0.47 -0.68 -0.75
CA LEU A 147 0.48 -1.60 -1.37
C LEU A 147 1.81 -1.69 -0.61
N GLY A 148 2.32 -0.56 -0.11
CA GLY A 148 3.54 -0.55 0.73
C GLY A 148 3.36 -1.34 2.03
N MET A 149 2.19 -1.27 2.66
CA MET A 149 1.88 -2.05 3.86
C MET A 149 1.71 -3.54 3.53
N VAL A 150 1.08 -3.87 2.39
CA VAL A 150 0.91 -5.25 1.94
C VAL A 150 2.27 -5.91 1.67
N TYR A 151 3.18 -5.23 0.97
CA TYR A 151 4.52 -5.76 0.73
C TYR A 151 5.33 -5.91 2.02
N GLN A 152 5.21 -4.97 2.96
CA GLN A 152 5.79 -5.13 4.30
C GLN A 152 5.22 -6.38 5.00
N ARG A 153 3.91 -6.56 5.04
CA ARG A 153 3.29 -7.73 5.68
C ARG A 153 3.69 -9.04 4.99
N LEU A 154 3.78 -9.04 3.66
CA LEU A 154 4.27 -10.17 2.88
C LEU A 154 5.72 -10.51 3.22
N GLY A 155 6.58 -9.51 3.37
CA GLY A 155 7.98 -9.72 3.77
C GLY A 155 8.10 -10.34 5.15
N TYR A 156 7.33 -9.86 6.12
CA TYR A 156 7.28 -10.47 7.45
C TYR A 156 6.69 -11.88 7.44
N ALA A 157 5.64 -12.13 6.66
CA ALA A 157 5.08 -13.47 6.51
C ALA A 157 6.10 -14.45 5.92
N HIS A 158 6.89 -14.01 4.93
CA HIS A 158 8.00 -14.80 4.40
C HIS A 158 9.10 -15.05 5.43
N LEU A 159 9.46 -14.06 6.27
CA LEU A 159 10.43 -14.28 7.35
C LEU A 159 9.93 -15.33 8.35
N LEU A 160 8.67 -15.23 8.77
CA LEU A 160 8.06 -16.21 9.68
C LEU A 160 8.02 -17.61 9.04
N ASN A 161 7.83 -17.69 7.72
CA ASN A 161 7.82 -18.94 6.97
C ASN A 161 9.23 -19.48 6.69
N GLY A 162 10.29 -18.75 7.06
CA GLY A 162 11.69 -19.12 6.81
C GLY A 162 12.24 -18.69 5.43
N ASP A 163 11.42 -18.08 4.58
CA ASP A 163 11.77 -17.69 3.21
C ASP A 163 12.50 -16.35 3.15
N ARG A 164 13.72 -16.28 3.72
CA ARG A 164 14.46 -15.01 3.85
C ARG A 164 14.68 -14.28 2.53
N GLU A 165 14.98 -14.99 1.43
CA GLU A 165 15.15 -14.36 0.12
C GLU A 165 13.87 -13.68 -0.38
N GLN A 166 12.73 -14.34 -0.18
CA GLN A 166 11.44 -13.79 -0.58
C GLN A 166 11.02 -12.62 0.30
N ALA A 167 11.42 -12.63 1.58
CA ALA A 167 11.26 -11.49 2.46
C ALA A 167 12.05 -10.27 1.96
N VAL A 168 13.31 -10.44 1.58
CA VAL A 168 14.13 -9.36 1.00
C VAL A 168 13.48 -8.78 -0.25
N LYS A 169 12.95 -9.63 -1.14
CA LYS A 169 12.23 -9.17 -2.35
C LYS A 169 11.00 -8.35 -1.99
N ALA A 170 10.16 -8.85 -1.08
CA ALA A 170 8.94 -8.17 -0.65
C ALA A 170 9.23 -6.83 0.04
N PHE A 171 10.20 -6.76 0.94
CA PHE A 171 10.61 -5.49 1.56
C PHE A 171 11.19 -4.51 0.55
N SER A 172 12.00 -4.99 -0.40
CA SER A 172 12.53 -4.15 -1.48
C SER A 172 11.40 -3.55 -2.33
N SER A 173 10.34 -4.32 -2.60
CA SER A 173 9.18 -3.82 -3.34
C SER A 173 8.48 -2.63 -2.67
N VAL A 174 8.60 -2.44 -1.35
CA VAL A 174 8.08 -1.24 -0.66
C VAL A 174 8.82 0.02 -1.11
N LEU A 175 10.13 -0.08 -1.33
CA LEU A 175 10.97 1.05 -1.76
C LEU A 175 10.55 1.54 -3.15
N ASP A 176 10.01 0.64 -3.98
CA ASP A 176 9.51 0.93 -5.33
C ASP A 176 8.09 1.51 -5.35
N VAL A 177 7.33 1.43 -4.24
CA VAL A 177 5.98 2.00 -4.16
C VAL A 177 6.07 3.53 -4.02
N PRO A 178 5.51 4.32 -4.96
CA PRO A 178 5.48 5.78 -4.83
C PRO A 178 4.66 6.19 -3.61
N GLY A 179 5.20 7.09 -2.79
CA GLY A 179 4.52 7.63 -1.61
C GLY A 179 4.32 6.65 -0.44
N ALA A 180 4.96 5.47 -0.46
CA ALA A 180 4.89 4.55 0.68
C ALA A 180 5.49 5.20 1.95
N PHE A 181 4.70 5.21 3.03
CA PHE A 181 5.06 5.85 4.30
C PHE A 181 6.07 5.05 5.13
N ASN A 182 6.28 3.78 4.80
CA ASN A 182 7.05 2.81 5.58
C ASN A 182 8.43 2.50 4.97
N LYS A 183 8.95 3.36 4.09
CA LYS A 183 10.23 3.11 3.40
C LYS A 183 11.43 3.14 4.34
N ASP A 184 11.42 4.01 5.34
CA ASP A 184 12.46 4.08 6.37
C ASP A 184 12.54 2.77 7.16
N GLN A 185 11.41 2.24 7.63
CA GLN A 185 11.35 0.92 8.28
C GLN A 185 11.87 -0.18 7.36
N MET A 186 11.53 -0.16 6.07
CA MET A 186 11.98 -1.23 5.16
C MET A 186 13.46 -1.14 4.84
N LEU A 187 14.05 0.05 4.73
CA LEU A 187 15.50 0.21 4.63
C LEU A 187 16.18 -0.35 5.88
N PHE A 188 15.64 -0.07 7.06
CA PHE A 188 16.16 -0.59 8.31
C PHE A 188 16.11 -2.12 8.39
N GLU A 189 14.96 -2.73 8.10
CA GLU A 189 14.81 -4.19 8.13
C GLU A 189 15.65 -4.89 7.05
N LEU A 190 15.77 -4.31 5.85
CA LEU A 190 16.67 -4.80 4.83
C LEU A 190 18.12 -4.77 5.32
N GLY A 191 18.56 -3.67 5.95
CA GLY A 191 19.89 -3.59 6.56
C GLY A 191 20.15 -4.71 7.55
N LYS A 192 19.18 -4.99 8.45
CA LYS A 192 19.29 -6.08 9.43
C LYS A 192 19.38 -7.45 8.75
N LEU A 193 18.61 -7.67 7.69
CA LEU A 193 18.65 -8.92 6.93
C LEU A 193 19.97 -9.12 6.20
N GLU A 194 20.59 -8.05 5.69
CA GLU A 194 21.91 -8.07 5.07
C GLU A 194 23.00 -8.41 6.11
N GLU A 195 22.95 -7.85 7.32
CA GLU A 195 23.86 -8.20 8.42
C GLU A 195 23.79 -9.69 8.77
N VAL A 196 22.58 -10.23 8.93
CA VAL A 196 22.36 -11.66 9.21
C VAL A 196 22.88 -12.55 8.08
N GLN A 197 22.88 -12.06 6.85
CA GLN A 197 23.42 -12.76 5.67
C GLN A 197 24.93 -12.55 5.48
N SER A 198 25.62 -11.94 6.44
CA SER A 198 27.05 -11.61 6.35
C SER A 198 27.40 -10.76 5.12
N ARG A 199 26.51 -9.83 4.74
CA ARG A 199 26.69 -8.86 3.65
C ARG A 199 26.82 -7.44 4.21
N PRO A 200 27.95 -7.09 4.87
CA PRO A 200 28.08 -5.85 5.62
C PRO A 200 28.05 -4.59 4.73
N GLU A 201 28.54 -4.66 3.49
CA GLU A 201 28.45 -3.53 2.54
C GLU A 201 27.00 -3.23 2.16
N GLY A 202 26.19 -4.27 1.94
CA GLY A 202 24.77 -4.14 1.66
C GLY A 202 24.03 -3.53 2.85
N ALA A 203 24.31 -4.02 4.07
CA ALA A 203 23.73 -3.49 5.30
C ALA A 203 24.06 -2.00 5.48
N LEU A 204 25.34 -1.64 5.33
CA LEU A 204 25.84 -0.28 5.46
C LEU A 204 25.11 0.66 4.48
N ALA A 205 24.99 0.25 3.21
CA ALA A 205 24.31 1.04 2.19
C ALA A 205 22.84 1.31 2.56
N ARG A 206 22.11 0.31 3.08
CA ARG A 206 20.70 0.47 3.50
C ARG A 206 20.54 1.45 4.67
N TYR A 207 21.40 1.35 5.68
CA TYR A 207 21.34 2.26 6.83
C TYR A 207 21.75 3.69 6.48
N GLN A 208 22.75 3.85 5.61
CA GLN A 208 23.14 5.17 5.12
C GLN A 208 22.03 5.81 4.29
N ASP A 209 21.34 5.03 3.44
CA ASP A 209 20.19 5.51 2.67
C ASP A 209 19.04 5.96 3.59
N LEU A 210 18.79 5.22 4.68
CA LEU A 210 17.82 5.61 5.71
C LEU A 210 18.18 6.97 6.32
N ASN A 211 19.41 7.12 6.82
CA ASN A 211 19.85 8.36 7.47
C ASN A 211 19.85 9.56 6.53
N LYS A 212 20.17 9.33 5.25
CA LYS A 212 20.22 10.39 4.24
C LYS A 212 18.82 10.85 3.81
N ASN A 213 17.92 9.91 3.51
CA ASN A 213 16.63 10.23 2.90
C ASN A 213 15.51 10.42 3.94
N TYR A 214 15.69 9.91 5.16
CA TYR A 214 14.71 9.97 6.25
C TYR A 214 15.35 10.45 7.56
N PRO A 215 15.97 11.66 7.59
CA PRO A 215 16.73 12.14 8.75
C PRO A 215 15.91 12.32 10.03
N ASN A 216 14.57 12.43 9.91
CA ASN A 216 13.66 12.53 11.05
C ASN A 216 13.04 11.19 11.47
N SER A 217 13.43 10.07 10.83
CA SER A 217 12.93 8.75 11.22
C SER A 217 13.44 8.39 12.62
N PRO A 218 12.60 7.80 13.49
CA PRO A 218 13.03 7.32 14.81
C PRO A 218 14.11 6.23 14.72
N LEU A 219 14.28 5.61 13.55
CA LEU A 219 15.25 4.54 13.31
C LEU A 219 16.66 5.06 13.02
N THR A 220 16.83 6.36 12.75
CA THR A 220 18.12 6.95 12.36
C THR A 220 19.20 6.78 13.43
N SER A 221 18.83 6.88 14.71
CA SER A 221 19.75 6.73 15.82
C SER A 221 20.29 5.30 15.91
N GLU A 222 19.42 4.29 15.79
CA GLU A 222 19.84 2.89 15.77
C GLU A 222 20.66 2.57 14.51
N ALA A 223 20.23 3.07 13.34
CA ALA A 223 20.96 2.91 12.10
C ALA A 223 22.39 3.49 12.18
N ALA A 224 22.57 4.65 12.83
CA ALA A 224 23.89 5.26 13.03
C ALA A 224 24.81 4.41 13.92
N VAL A 225 24.27 3.77 14.96
CA VAL A 225 25.04 2.83 15.81
C VAL A 225 25.49 1.62 14.98
N ARG A 226 24.59 1.04 14.19
CA ARG A 226 24.89 -0.10 13.33
C ARG A 226 25.93 0.23 12.25
N ILE A 227 25.83 1.41 11.62
CA ILE A 227 26.83 1.92 10.67
C ILE A 227 28.23 1.91 11.30
N LYS A 228 28.38 2.54 12.48
CA LYS A 228 29.67 2.61 13.18
C LYS A 228 30.20 1.21 13.50
N ALA A 229 29.35 0.31 13.98
CA ALA A 229 29.75 -1.07 14.29
C ALA A 229 30.24 -1.83 13.04
N LEU A 230 29.58 -1.66 11.91
CA LEU A 230 29.98 -2.27 10.63
C LEU A 230 31.30 -1.71 10.10
N GLU A 231 31.53 -0.39 10.24
CA GLU A 231 32.77 0.26 9.83
C GLU A 231 33.97 -0.16 10.69
N VAL A 232 33.79 -0.24 12.01
CA VAL A 232 34.82 -0.73 12.93
C VAL A 232 35.19 -2.17 12.59
N LYS A 233 34.21 -3.04 12.33
CA LYS A 233 34.48 -4.43 11.94
C LYS A 233 35.23 -4.54 10.60
N LYS A 234 35.11 -3.54 9.72
CA LYS A 234 35.81 -3.47 8.43
C LYS A 234 37.24 -2.96 8.56
N THR A 235 37.56 -2.21 9.61
CA THR A 235 38.94 -1.79 9.90
C THR A 235 39.59 -2.89 10.72
N PRO A 236 40.56 -3.67 10.18
CA PRO A 236 41.31 -4.61 11.02
C PRO A 236 42.01 -3.82 12.12
N GLU A 237 42.28 -4.42 13.27
CA GLU A 237 43.10 -3.87 14.36
C GLU A 237 44.53 -3.49 13.90
N SER A 238 44.69 -2.51 13.02
CA SER A 238 45.98 -1.98 12.57
C SER A 238 46.57 -0.98 13.58
N GLY A 239 46.13 -1.05 14.85
CA GLY A 239 46.50 -0.10 15.89
C GLY A 239 46.95 -0.70 17.21
N ALA A 240 46.88 -2.03 17.40
CA ALA A 240 47.36 -2.68 18.61
C ALA A 240 48.79 -3.23 18.43
N SER A 241 49.70 -2.41 17.89
CA SER A 241 51.13 -2.58 18.16
C SER A 241 51.37 -2.03 19.57
N THR A 242 51.09 -2.84 20.60
CA THR A 242 51.68 -2.62 21.92
C THR A 242 53.19 -2.71 21.76
N THR A 243 53.85 -1.55 21.74
CA THR A 243 55.28 -1.41 21.94
C THR A 243 55.63 -2.04 23.28
N MET A 244 56.16 -3.26 23.26
CA MET A 244 56.88 -3.80 24.41
C MET A 244 58.06 -2.86 24.72
N PRO A 245 58.24 -2.41 25.98
CA PRO A 245 59.46 -1.72 26.38
C PRO A 245 60.67 -2.65 26.21
N PRO A 246 61.85 -2.13 25.85
CA PRO A 246 63.03 -2.95 25.67
C PRO A 246 63.44 -3.62 26.99
N ALA A 247 63.78 -4.91 26.91
CA ALA A 247 64.28 -5.70 28.04
C ALA A 247 65.58 -5.10 28.61
N PRO A 248 65.82 -5.15 29.93
CA PRO A 248 67.07 -4.68 30.51
C PRO A 248 68.23 -5.60 30.11
N ALA A 249 69.36 -5.00 29.75
CA ALA A 249 70.60 -5.70 29.43
C ALA A 249 71.15 -6.45 30.66
N GLU A 250 71.51 -7.72 30.48
CA GLU A 250 72.26 -8.50 31.46
C GLU A 250 73.70 -7.97 31.61
N PRO A 251 74.25 -7.92 32.84
CA PRO A 251 75.65 -7.59 33.05
C PRO A 251 76.53 -8.83 32.79
N ALA A 252 77.53 -8.66 31.92
CA ALA A 252 78.56 -9.65 31.68
C ALA A 252 79.37 -9.94 32.97
N LYS A 253 79.57 -11.23 33.25
CA LYS A 253 80.62 -11.76 34.12
C LYS A 253 81.37 -12.84 33.39
#